data_AF-A0A843XKP9-F1
#
_entry.id   AF-A0A843XKP9-F1
#
_cell.length_a   1.000
_cell.length_b   1.000
_cell.length_c   1.000
_cell.angle_alpha   90.00
_cell.angle_beta   90.00
_cell.angle_gamma   90.00
#
_symmetry.space_group_name_H-M   'P 1'
#
loop_
_entity.id
_entity.type
_entity.pdbx_description
1 polymer ?
#
loop_
_entity_poly.entity_id
_entity_poly.type
_entity_poly.pdbx_seq_one_letter_code
_entity_poly.pdbx_strand_id
1 'polypeptide(L)'
;MDKGGSVTVTNMQGIPLVVDLQDVLNKGDVFVFPVGLIHFQFNIGHTNVVAIAALSSQNPGVITIANAVFGSKPPISDYVLAKAFQVDKKVIDYLQSQFWMDNN
;
A
#
# COMPACT_ATOMS: atom_id res chain seq x y z
N MET A 1 -22.25 9.02 -11.26
CA MET A 1 -20.80 8.86 -11.02
C MET A 1 -20.61 7.45 -10.53
N ASP A 2 -20.07 6.60 -11.39
CA ASP A 2 -19.84 5.19 -11.07
C ASP A 2 -18.81 5.12 -9.93
N LYS A 3 -19.22 4.56 -8.78
CA LYS A 3 -18.34 4.30 -7.63
C LYS A 3 -17.77 2.88 -7.75
N GLY A 4 -17.40 2.51 -8.96
CA GLY A 4 -16.91 1.20 -9.33
C GLY A 4 -15.62 0.86 -8.60
N GLY A 5 -15.48 -0.41 -8.25
CA GLY A 5 -14.33 -0.92 -7.51
C GLY A 5 -12.99 -0.73 -8.21
N SER A 6 -11.93 -1.15 -7.52
CA SER A 6 -10.58 -1.26 -8.05
C SER A 6 -10.26 -2.75 -8.27
N VAL A 7 -10.49 -3.28 -9.48
CA VAL A 7 -9.94 -4.58 -9.88
C VAL A 7 -8.53 -4.38 -10.42
N THR A 8 -7.53 -4.50 -9.55
CA THR A 8 -6.10 -4.49 -9.94
C THR A 8 -5.69 -5.80 -10.58
N VAL A 9 -5.87 -5.94 -11.89
CA VAL A 9 -5.22 -7.03 -12.65
C VAL A 9 -3.75 -6.70 -12.76
N THR A 10 -2.90 -7.43 -12.06
CA THR A 10 -1.45 -7.27 -12.16
C THR A 10 -0.84 -8.32 -13.08
N ASN A 11 -0.24 -7.93 -14.21
CA ASN A 11 0.65 -8.81 -14.99
C ASN A 11 2.10 -8.45 -14.66
N MET A 12 2.89 -9.45 -14.28
CA MET A 12 4.27 -9.23 -13.85
C MET A 12 5.30 -9.68 -14.88
N GLN A 13 6.39 -8.92 -14.98
CA GLN A 13 7.59 -9.26 -15.73
C GLN A 13 8.77 -9.36 -14.75
N GLY A 14 9.28 -10.57 -14.50
CA GLY A 14 10.46 -10.79 -13.63
C GLY A 14 10.29 -11.93 -12.61
N ILE A 15 11.28 -12.07 -11.73
CA ILE A 15 11.33 -13.01 -10.59
C ILE A 15 10.42 -12.51 -9.43
N PRO A 16 10.33 -13.18 -8.26
CA PRO A 16 9.06 -13.26 -7.56
C PRO A 16 8.73 -11.99 -6.79
N LEU A 17 7.43 -11.69 -6.72
CA LEU A 17 6.90 -10.55 -5.96
C LEU A 17 5.80 -11.06 -5.03
N VAL A 18 5.85 -10.64 -3.77
CA VAL A 18 4.80 -10.99 -2.79
C VAL A 18 3.64 -10.04 -2.95
N VAL A 19 2.42 -10.56 -3.12
CA VAL A 19 1.20 -9.76 -3.05
C VAL A 19 0.21 -10.38 -2.07
N ASP A 20 -0.21 -9.56 -1.09
CA ASP A 20 -1.08 -9.97 0.02
C ASP A 20 -0.50 -11.17 0.81
N LEU A 21 -1.16 -11.58 1.89
CA LEU A 21 -0.65 -12.47 2.94
C LEU A 21 -0.35 -13.91 2.47
N GLN A 22 0.66 -14.08 1.62
CA GLN A 22 1.58 -15.23 1.44
C GLN A 22 1.77 -15.72 -0.01
N ASP A 23 1.18 -15.09 -1.02
CA ASP A 23 1.37 -15.54 -2.39
C ASP A 23 2.59 -14.89 -3.05
N VAL A 24 3.50 -15.74 -3.52
CA VAL A 24 4.63 -15.36 -4.35
C VAL A 24 4.19 -15.46 -5.81
N LEU A 25 4.03 -14.31 -6.46
CA LEU A 25 3.66 -14.26 -7.86
C LEU A 25 4.92 -14.40 -8.75
N ASN A 26 4.75 -15.05 -9.90
CA ASN A 26 5.75 -15.19 -10.96
C ASN A 26 5.32 -14.46 -12.24
N LYS A 27 6.23 -14.39 -13.21
CA LYS A 27 5.92 -13.82 -14.53
C LYS A 27 4.69 -14.49 -15.14
N GLY A 28 3.71 -13.69 -15.53
CA GLY A 28 2.46 -14.14 -16.15
C GLY A 28 1.34 -14.49 -15.16
N ASP A 29 1.63 -14.57 -13.86
CA ASP A 29 0.59 -14.73 -12.85
C ASP A 29 -0.27 -13.47 -12.78
N VAL A 30 -1.55 -13.68 -12.44
CA VAL A 30 -2.55 -12.63 -12.29
C VAL A 30 -3.21 -12.78 -10.93
N PHE A 31 -3.39 -11.66 -10.25
CA PHE A 31 -4.11 -11.59 -8.99
C PHE A 31 -5.18 -10.51 -9.05
N VAL A 32 -6.23 -10.63 -8.22
CA VAL A 32 -7.30 -9.64 -8.06
C VAL A 32 -7.54 -9.37 -6.58
N PHE A 33 -7.52 -8.10 -6.19
CA PHE A 33 -7.92 -7.67 -4.84
C PHE A 33 -9.35 -7.14 -4.85
N PRO A 34 -10.20 -7.58 -3.91
CA PRO A 34 -11.45 -6.90 -3.60
C PRO A 34 -11.25 -5.44 -3.19
N VAL A 35 -12.25 -4.61 -3.48
CA VAL A 35 -12.23 -3.17 -3.20
C VAL A 35 -12.12 -2.90 -1.70
N GLY A 36 -11.25 -1.96 -1.32
CA GLY A 36 -11.09 -1.53 0.07
C GLY A 36 -10.26 -2.47 0.94
N LEU A 37 -9.76 -3.59 0.39
CA LEU A 37 -8.80 -4.42 1.09
C LEU A 37 -7.38 -3.84 1.00
N ILE A 38 -6.68 -3.91 2.14
CA ILE A 38 -5.27 -3.56 2.24
C ILE A 38 -4.48 -4.62 1.47
N HIS A 39 -3.60 -4.18 0.57
CA HIS A 39 -2.67 -5.05 -0.14
C HIS A 39 -1.31 -4.34 -0.27
N PHE A 40 -0.25 -5.09 -0.53
CA PHE A 40 1.09 -4.57 -0.74
C PHE A 40 1.81 -5.39 -1.82
N GLN A 41 2.80 -4.80 -2.47
CA GLN A 41 3.70 -5.48 -3.40
C GLN A 41 5.14 -5.38 -2.89
N PHE A 42 5.86 -6.51 -2.81
CA PHE A 42 7.28 -6.51 -2.40
C PHE A 42 8.13 -7.41 -3.30
N ASN A 43 9.13 -6.82 -3.97
CA ASN A 43 10.08 -7.56 -4.80
C ASN A 43 11.13 -8.26 -3.92
N ILE A 44 11.08 -9.60 -3.89
CA ILE A 44 12.05 -10.43 -3.16
C ILE A 44 13.19 -10.94 -4.04
N GLY A 45 13.14 -10.69 -5.35
CA GLY A 45 14.18 -11.05 -6.30
C GLY A 45 15.34 -10.06 -6.36
N HIS A 46 16.42 -10.45 -7.04
CA HIS A 46 17.61 -9.61 -7.22
C HIS A 46 17.58 -8.76 -8.50
N THR A 47 16.49 -8.80 -9.26
CA THR A 47 16.34 -8.06 -10.52
C THR A 47 15.13 -7.16 -10.48
N ASN A 48 15.09 -6.17 -11.38
CA ASN A 48 13.93 -5.31 -11.55
C ASN A 48 12.68 -6.11 -11.97
N VAL A 49 11.53 -5.71 -11.45
CA VAL A 49 10.22 -6.31 -11.74
C VAL A 49 9.27 -5.20 -12.15
N VAL A 50 8.43 -5.47 -13.15
CA VAL A 50 7.36 -4.57 -13.58
C VAL A 50 6.01 -5.24 -13.36
N ALA A 51 5.08 -4.51 -12.74
CA ALA A 51 3.70 -4.90 -12.51
C ALA A 51 2.78 -3.92 -13.26
N ILE A 52 1.86 -4.43 -14.07
CA ILE A 52 0.87 -3.61 -14.79
C ILE A 52 -0.48 -3.78 -14.13
N ALA A 53 -1.04 -2.72 -13.54
CA ALA A 53 -2.35 -2.72 -12.89
C ALA A 53 -3.45 -2.11 -13.80
N ALA A 54 -4.60 -2.78 -13.91
CA ALA A 54 -5.85 -2.19 -14.40
C ALA A 54 -6.73 -1.76 -13.23
N LEU A 55 -7.67 -0.82 -13.37
CA LEU A 55 -8.59 -0.44 -12.28
C LEU A 55 -9.98 -0.24 -12.91
N SER A 56 -11.03 -0.73 -12.25
CA SER A 56 -12.41 -0.65 -12.78
C SER A 56 -13.10 0.70 -12.53
N SER A 57 -12.35 1.72 -12.08
CA SER A 57 -12.81 3.09 -11.94
C SER A 57 -11.78 4.07 -12.50
N GLN A 58 -12.27 5.11 -13.17
CA GLN A 58 -11.47 6.26 -13.61
C GLN A 58 -10.97 7.13 -12.44
N ASN A 59 -11.58 6.99 -11.26
CA ASN A 59 -11.17 7.66 -10.03
C ASN A 59 -11.14 6.65 -8.88
N PRO A 60 -10.20 5.70 -8.91
CA PRO A 60 -10.16 4.59 -7.95
C PRO A 60 -9.75 5.05 -6.55
N GLY A 61 -9.02 6.17 -6.46
CA GLY A 61 -8.42 6.65 -5.22
C GLY A 61 -7.30 5.72 -4.72
N VAL A 62 -6.29 6.27 -4.05
CA VAL A 62 -5.24 5.48 -3.42
C VAL A 62 -5.01 6.02 -2.02
N ILE A 63 -4.99 5.12 -1.03
CA ILE A 63 -4.67 5.45 0.36
C ILE A 63 -3.42 4.67 0.75
N THR A 64 -2.26 5.32 0.69
CA THR A 64 -1.02 4.79 1.28
C THR A 64 -1.12 4.86 2.80
N ILE A 65 -1.21 3.69 3.46
CA ILE A 65 -1.46 3.59 4.90
C ILE A 65 -0.43 4.34 5.74
N ALA A 66 0.86 4.18 5.45
CA ALA A 66 1.91 4.86 6.22
C ALA A 66 1.77 6.39 6.15
N ASN A 67 1.45 6.94 4.97
CA ASN A 67 1.18 8.36 4.82
C ASN A 67 -0.11 8.78 5.53
N ALA A 68 -1.19 8.01 5.39
CA ALA A 68 -2.47 8.31 6.04
C ALA A 68 -2.39 8.31 7.57
N VAL A 69 -1.51 7.49 8.16
CA VAL A 69 -1.35 7.35 9.62
C VAL A 69 -0.28 8.29 10.17
N PHE A 70 0.89 8.37 9.53
CA PHE A 70 2.06 9.08 10.08
C PHE A 70 2.41 10.37 9.32
N GLY A 71 1.95 10.54 8.08
CA GLY A 71 2.23 11.71 7.23
C GLY A 71 1.03 12.63 7.00
N SER A 72 -0.08 12.41 7.71
CA SER A 72 -1.31 13.17 7.51
C SER A 72 -1.13 14.67 7.78
N LYS A 73 -1.93 15.49 7.10
CA LYS A 73 -1.95 16.95 7.26
C LYS A 73 -3.39 17.38 7.61
N PRO A 74 -3.69 17.81 8.85
CA PRO A 74 -2.79 17.88 10.01
C PRO A 74 -2.38 16.49 10.55
N PRO A 75 -1.28 16.38 11.32
CA PRO A 75 -0.85 15.11 11.92
C PRO A 75 -1.88 14.56 12.92
N ILE A 76 -2.05 13.23 12.95
CA ILE A 76 -2.78 12.56 14.03
C ILE A 76 -2.02 12.74 15.34
N SER A 77 -2.74 12.90 16.46
CA SER A 77 -2.13 13.04 17.77
C SER A 77 -1.19 11.87 18.10
N ASP A 78 0.03 12.24 18.45
CA ASP A 78 1.06 11.39 19.05
C ASP A 78 0.55 10.45 20.15
N TYR A 79 -0.28 10.97 21.06
CA TYR A 79 -0.90 10.20 22.15
C TYR A 79 -1.85 9.13 21.62
N VAL A 80 -2.69 9.47 20.64
CA VAL A 80 -3.64 8.53 20.04
C VAL A 80 -2.89 7.41 19.32
N LEU A 81 -1.88 7.75 18.52
CA LEU A 81 -1.06 6.76 17.82
C LEU A 81 -0.26 5.88 18.79
N ALA A 82 0.36 6.46 19.82
CA ALA A 82 1.10 5.72 20.83
C ALA A 82 0.20 4.70 21.55
N LYS A 83 -1.04 5.08 21.87
CA LYS A 83 -2.04 4.16 22.44
C LYS A 83 -2.51 3.09 21.45
N ALA A 84 -2.78 3.47 20.21
CA ALA A 84 -3.29 2.54 19.19
C ALA A 84 -2.25 1.48 18.81
N PHE A 85 -0.98 1.88 18.65
CA PHE A 85 0.12 0.99 18.29
C PHE A 85 0.84 0.37 19.50
N GLN A 86 0.48 0.77 20.72
CA GLN A 86 1.07 0.28 21.98
C GLN A 86 2.60 0.49 22.04
N VAL A 87 3.07 1.64 21.58
CA VAL A 87 4.49 2.03 21.56
C VAL A 87 4.70 3.35 22.29
N ASP A 88 5.95 3.63 22.63
CA ASP A 88 6.33 4.91 23.20
C ASP A 88 6.14 6.05 22.20
N LYS A 89 5.83 7.23 22.75
CA LYS A 89 5.70 8.47 21.98
C LYS A 89 6.89 8.74 21.07
N LYS A 90 8.11 8.46 21.53
CA LYS A 90 9.35 8.66 20.76
C LYS A 90 9.37 7.86 19.44
N VAL A 91 8.75 6.67 19.43
CA VAL A 91 8.63 5.86 18.22
C VAL A 91 7.65 6.52 17.25
N ILE A 92 6.54 7.06 17.75
CA ILE A 92 5.58 7.81 16.94
C ILE A 92 6.21 9.08 16.38
N ASP A 93 6.91 9.86 17.20
CA ASP A 93 7.60 11.08 16.77
C ASP A 93 8.60 10.76 15.64
N TYR A 94 9.35 9.65 15.77
CA TYR A 94 10.25 9.15 14.72
C TYR A 94 9.51 8.74 13.44
N LEU A 95 8.39 8.03 13.55
CA LEU A 95 7.60 7.62 12.39
C LEU A 95 6.97 8.84 11.69
N GLN A 96 6.45 9.81 12.43
CA GLN A 96 5.89 11.04 11.86
C GLN A 96 6.94 11.94 11.22
N SER A 97 8.21 11.85 11.64
CA SER A 97 9.30 12.61 11.01
C SER A 97 9.83 12.00 9.71
N GLN A 98 9.41 10.78 9.35
CA GLN A 98 9.85 10.15 8.10
C GLN A 98 9.23 10.83 6.87
N PHE A 99 9.88 10.68 5.73
CA PHE A 99 9.35 11.15 4.45
C PHE A 99 8.27 10.18 3.94
N TRP A 100 7.02 10.60 4.03
CA TRP A 100 5.88 9.87 3.49
C TRP A 100 5.46 10.43 2.13
N MET A 101 5.16 9.55 1.17
CA MET A 101 4.71 9.96 -0.16
C MET A 101 3.28 10.48 -0.11
N ASP A 102 3.04 11.68 -0.67
CA ASP A 102 1.70 12.21 -0.86
C ASP A 102 0.96 11.39 -1.93
N ASN A 103 -0.30 11.02 -1.66
CA ASN A 103 -1.18 10.43 -2.67
C ASN A 103 -1.75 11.59 -3.49
N ASN A 104 -1.12 11.91 -4.63
CA ASN A 104 -1.52 13.01 -5.51
C ASN A 104 -2.95 12.88 -6.02
#